data_AF-K9UC05-F1
#
_entry.id   AF-K9UC05-F1
#
_cell.length_a   1.000
_cell.length_b   1.000
_cell.length_c   1.000
_cell.angle_alpha   90.00
_cell.angle_beta   90.00
_cell.angle_gamma   90.00
#
_symmetry.space_group_name_H-M   'P 1'
#
loop_
_entity.id
_entity.type
_entity.pdbx_description
1 polymer ?
#
loop_
_entity_poly.entity_id
_entity_poly.type
_entity_poly.pdbx_seq_one_letter_code
_entity_poly.pdbx_strand_id
1 'polypeptide(L)' 'MTATFNSEPESVEHLNPVAARMMLAAFPPHIREAFERRAKEIDYPVEAVLEMAIAGFLDREALSFVDCQPRY' A
#
# COMPACT_ATOMS: atom_id res chain seq x y z
N MET A 1 14.88 2.74 -36.38
CA MET A 1 15.37 2.65 -34.99
C MET A 1 14.31 1.91 -34.19
N THR A 2 14.39 0.58 -34.09
CA THR A 2 13.43 -0.23 -33.34
C THR A 2 13.87 -0.26 -31.88
N ALA A 3 13.15 0.43 -31.00
CA ALA A 3 13.35 0.31 -29.57
C ALA A 3 12.81 -1.06 -29.13
N THR A 4 13.72 -1.97 -28.79
CA THR A 4 13.39 -3.21 -28.11
C THR A 4 12.99 -2.85 -26.69
N PHE A 5 11.69 -2.89 -26.37
CA PHE A 5 11.23 -2.89 -24.99
C PHE A 5 11.60 -4.25 -24.40
N ASN A 6 12.70 -4.29 -23.64
CA ASN A 6 12.97 -5.41 -22.75
C ASN A 6 11.95 -5.33 -21.61
N SER A 7 10.80 -5.97 -21.77
CA SER A 7 9.91 -6.29 -20.67
C SER A 7 10.43 -7.57 -20.01
N GLU A 8 11.49 -7.45 -19.20
CA GLU A 8 11.74 -8.46 -18.16
C GLU A 8 10.49 -8.48 -17.27
N PRO A 9 10.00 -9.65 -16.84
CA PRO A 9 8.89 -9.68 -15.88
C PRO A 9 9.40 -9.03 -14.60
N GLU A 10 8.93 -7.81 -14.29
CA GLU A 10 9.11 -7.23 -12.97
C GLU A 10 8.56 -8.23 -11.96
N SER A 11 9.46 -8.91 -11.24
CA SER A 11 9.06 -9.71 -10.10
C SER A 11 8.54 -8.72 -9.06
N VAL A 12 7.22 -8.60 -8.94
CA VAL A 12 6.58 -7.79 -7.92
C VAL A 12 6.93 -8.41 -6.57
N GLU A 13 7.91 -7.83 -5.89
CA GLU A 13 8.26 -8.24 -4.53
C GLU A 13 7.21 -7.71 -3.57
N HIS A 14 6.40 -8.63 -3.04
CA HIS A 14 5.39 -8.31 -2.03
C HIS A 14 6.01 -8.12 -0.65
N LEU A 15 5.30 -7.37 0.20
CA LEU A 15 5.68 -7.23 1.60
C LEU A 15 5.59 -8.59 2.29
N ASN A 16 6.68 -9.00 2.94
CA ASN A 16 6.70 -10.26 3.68
C ASN A 16 5.58 -10.25 4.75
N PRO A 17 4.70 -11.28 4.79
CA PRO A 17 3.57 -11.31 5.72
C PRO A 17 3.96 -11.24 7.21
N VAL A 18 5.11 -11.82 7.58
CA VAL A 18 5.63 -11.75 8.95
C VAL A 18 6.05 -10.31 9.29
N ALA A 19 6.77 -9.65 8.38
CA ALA A 19 7.15 -8.26 8.55
C ALA A 19 5.92 -7.34 8.65
N ALA A 20 4.92 -7.54 7.79
CA ALA A 20 3.66 -6.80 7.83
C ALA A 20 2.96 -6.95 9.19
N ARG A 21 2.87 -8.17 9.73
CA ARG A 21 2.29 -8.40 11.06
C ARG A 21 3.09 -7.76 12.18
N MET A 22 4.42 -7.76 12.10
CA MET A 22 5.27 -7.07 13.08
C MET A 22 5.05 -5.55 13.05
N MET A 23 4.90 -4.94 11.87
CA MET A 23 4.58 -3.52 11.73
C MET A 23 3.19 -3.21 12.33
N LEU A 24 2.16 -3.98 11.96
CA LEU A 24 0.80 -3.82 12.48
C LEU A 24 0.75 -3.95 14.01
N ALA A 25 1.55 -4.85 14.59
CA ALA A 25 1.64 -5.03 16.03
C ALA A 25 2.26 -3.80 16.75
N ALA A 26 3.14 -3.05 16.07
CA ALA A 26 3.77 -1.85 16.61
C ALA A 26 2.88 -0.60 16.51
N PHE A 27 1.82 -0.62 15.68
CA PHE A 27 0.91 0.51 15.55
C PHE A 27 0.00 0.70 16.78
N PRO A 28 -0.40 1.95 17.07
CA PRO A 28 -1.47 2.21 18.03
C PRO A 28 -2.74 1.41 17.68
N PRO A 29 -3.53 0.94 18.68
CA PRO A 29 -4.68 0.07 18.44
C PRO A 29 -5.65 0.60 17.39
N HIS A 30 -5.99 1.88 17.43
CA HIS A 30 -6.93 2.51 16.50
C HIS A 30 -6.46 2.49 15.03
N ILE A 31 -5.14 2.52 14.78
CA ILE A 31 -4.58 2.42 13.42
C ILE A 31 -4.64 0.98 12.93
N ARG A 32 -4.25 0.01 13.77
CA ARG A 32 -4.35 -1.41 13.42
C ARG A 32 -5.80 -1.81 13.12
N GLU A 33 -6.75 -1.39 13.95
CA GLU A 33 -8.18 -1.63 13.74
C GLU A 33 -8.70 -0.99 12.44
N ALA A 34 -8.16 0.15 12.02
CA ALA A 34 -8.51 0.77 10.74
C ALA A 34 -8.04 -0.09 9.55
N PHE A 35 -6.83 -0.65 9.61
CA PHE A 35 -6.34 -1.60 8.61
C PHE A 35 -7.18 -2.88 8.57
N GLU A 36 -7.47 -3.48 9.72
CA GLU A 36 -8.29 -4.70 9.81
C GLU A 36 -9.72 -4.47 9.31
N ARG A 37 -10.34 -3.33 9.67
CA ARG A 37 -11.66 -2.96 9.17
C ARG A 37 -11.64 -2.80 7.66
N ARG A 38 -10.66 -2.08 7.11
CA ARG A 38 -10.53 -1.90 5.67
C ARG A 38 -10.32 -3.23 4.95
N ALA A 39 -9.45 -4.09 5.48
CA ALA A 39 -9.21 -5.44 4.97
C ALA A 39 -10.50 -6.27 4.89
N LYS A 40 -11.33 -6.22 5.93
CA LYS A 40 -12.65 -6.86 5.93
C LYS A 40 -13.62 -6.24 4.92
N GLU A 41 -13.63 -4.91 4.78
CA GLU A 41 -14.51 -4.21 3.85
C GLU A 41 -14.26 -4.58 2.39
N ILE A 42 -13.00 -4.79 2.02
CA ILE A 42 -12.62 -5.11 0.63
C ILE A 42 -12.35 -6.60 0.38
N ASP A 43 -12.44 -7.44 1.41
CA ASP A 43 -12.16 -8.89 1.40
C ASP A 43 -10.72 -9.25 1.00
N TYR A 44 -9.75 -8.55 1.60
CA TYR A 44 -8.31 -8.77 1.37
C TYR A 44 -7.59 -9.11 2.68
N PRO A 45 -6.43 -9.79 2.62
CA PRO A 45 -5.54 -9.93 3.77
C PRO A 45 -5.10 -8.55 4.29
N VAL A 46 -5.00 -8.40 5.61
CA VAL A 46 -4.60 -7.12 6.22
C VAL A 46 -3.19 -6.69 5.81
N GLU A 47 -2.30 -7.66 5.54
CA GLU A 47 -0.96 -7.45 5.03
C GLU A 47 -0.98 -6.81 3.63
N ALA A 48 -1.89 -7.26 2.76
CA ALA A 48 -2.05 -6.68 1.43
C ALA A 48 -2.59 -5.24 1.52
N VAL A 49 -3.48 -4.94 2.47
CA VAL A 49 -3.96 -3.57 2.70
C VAL A 49 -2.83 -2.66 3.19
N LEU A 50 -1.97 -3.16 4.07
CA LEU A 50 -0.77 -2.42 4.51
C LEU A 50 0.16 -2.13 3.32
N GLU A 51 0.44 -3.13 2.50
CA GLU A 51 1.27 -2.99 1.30
C GLU A 51 0.66 -1.98 0.31
N MET A 52 -0.64 -2.09 0.02
CA MET A 52 -1.36 -1.14 -0.84
C MET A 52 -1.33 0.29 -0.30
N ALA A 53 -1.44 0.47 1.02
CA ALA A 53 -1.35 1.80 1.63
C ALA A 53 0.07 2.41 1.49
N ILE A 54 1.11 1.60 1.66
CA ILE A 54 2.50 2.04 1.48
C ILE A 54 2.78 2.34 0.01
N ALA A 55 2.42 1.42 -0.89
CA ALA A 55 2.60 1.58 -2.34
C ALA A 55 1.85 2.80 -2.86
N GLY A 56 0.58 2.96 -2.49
CA GLY A 56 -0.24 4.11 -2.89
C GLY A 56 0.25 5.44 -2.32
N PHE A 57 0.93 5.45 -1.16
CA PHE A 57 1.55 6.67 -0.63
C PHE A 57 2.88 7.01 -1.34
N LEU A 58 3.64 6.01 -1.76
CA LEU A 58 4.94 6.18 -2.42
C LEU A 58 4.80 6.44 -3.93
N ASP A 59 3.68 6.05 -4.53
CA ASP A 59 3.34 6.38 -5.91
C ASP A 59 3.10 7.89 -6.06
N ARG A 60 3.94 8.54 -6.88
CA ARG A 60 3.86 9.99 -7.13
C ARG A 60 2.66 10.39 -7.97
N GLU A 61 2.05 9.45 -8.68
CA GLU A 61 0.87 9.68 -9.50
C GLU A 61 -0.42 9.41 -8.71
N ALA A 62 -0.32 8.85 -7.50
CA ALA A 62 -1.48 8.64 -6.65
C ALA A 62 -2.06 9.97 -6.16
N LEU A 63 -3.39 10.09 -6.24
CA LEU A 63 -4.11 11.25 -5.73
C LEU A 63 -3.93 11.34 -4.22
N SER A 64 -3.30 12.42 -3.77
CA SER A 64 -3.06 12.74 -2.38
C SER A 64 -3.94 13.89 -1.90
N PHE A 65 -3.97 14.12 -0.58
CA PHE A 65 -4.67 15.27 0.01
C PHE A 65 -4.10 16.62 -0.47
N VAL A 66 -2.82 16.66 -0.85
CA VAL A 66 -2.18 17.86 -1.41
C VAL A 66 -2.79 18.23 -2.76
N ASP A 67 -3.18 17.22 -3.55
CA ASP A 67 -3.80 17.42 -4.87
C ASP A 67 -5.22 18.00 -4.77
N CYS A 68 -5.87 17.87 -3.60
CA CYS A 68 -7.18 18.47 -3.36
C CYS A 68 -7.15 19.99 -3.12
N GLN A 69 -5.96 20.62 -3.03
CA GLN A 69 -5.78 22.04 -2.69
C GLN A 69 -6.69 22.53 -1.55
N PRO A 70 -6.72 21.85 -0.39
CA PRO A 70 -7.61 22.20 0.70
C PRO A 70 -7.27 23.60 1.21
N ARG A 71 -8.26 24.50 1.19
CA ARG A 71 -8.14 25.81 1.83
C ARG A 71 -8.39 25.61 3.32
N TYR A 72 -7.35 25.81 4.13
CA TYR A 72 -7.46 25.91 5.59
C TYR A 72 -8.18 27.20 5.99
#